data_AF-A0A972AK04-F1
#
_entry.id   AF-A0A972AK04-F1
#
_cell.length_a   1.000
_cell.length_b   1.000
_cell.length_c   1.000
_cell.angle_alpha   90.00
_cell.angle_beta   90.00
_cell.angle_gamma   90.00
#
_symmetry.space_group_name_H-M   'P 1'
#
loop_
_entity.id
_entity.type
_entity.pdbx_description
1 polymer ?
#
loop_
_entity_poly.entity_id
_entity_poly.type
_entity_poly.pdbx_seq_one_letter_code
_entity_poly.pdbx_strand_id
1 'polypeptide(L)'
;MGEGKEGAHIFMIGEAPGKWEIEKGRPFVGQAGKNLDEFLELLELERKDVYITNAVKFRPVKKNPRTGRLSNRAPTVKEIELFRPLLMDELDLVDPSIIVT
;
A
#
# COMPACT_ATOMS: atom_id res chain seq x y z
N MET A 1 -4.12 -6.80 -0.61
CA MET A 1 -4.63 -6.06 -1.77
C MET A 1 -3.49 -5.23 -2.30
N GLY A 2 -2.82 -5.77 -3.31
CA GLY A 2 -2.04 -4.98 -4.25
C GLY A 2 -2.89 -4.67 -5.50
N GLU A 3 -2.44 -3.71 -6.30
CA GLU A 3 -3.05 -3.32 -7.56
C GLU A 3 -1.94 -3.01 -8.58
N GLY A 4 -2.05 -3.58 -9.77
CA GLY A 4 -1.09 -3.39 -10.85
C GLY A 4 -1.04 -4.60 -11.77
N LYS A 5 -0.19 -4.53 -12.78
CA LYS A 5 0.02 -5.63 -13.73
C LYS A 5 0.97 -6.67 -13.15
N GLU A 6 0.69 -7.96 -13.37
CA GLU A 6 1.69 -9.02 -13.21
C GLU A 6 2.88 -8.77 -14.16
N GLY A 7 4.12 -8.87 -13.66
CA GLY A 7 5.31 -8.50 -14.43
C GLY A 7 5.58 -6.99 -14.51
N ALA A 8 4.99 -6.17 -13.64
CA ALA A 8 5.36 -4.75 -13.54
C ALA A 8 6.83 -4.59 -13.14
N HIS A 9 7.57 -3.72 -13.82
CA HIS A 9 8.99 -3.50 -13.55
C HIS A 9 9.25 -2.83 -12.20
N ILE A 10 8.26 -2.11 -11.67
CA ILE A 10 8.35 -1.36 -10.42
C ILE A 10 7.29 -1.88 -9.44
N PHE A 11 7.75 -2.23 -8.24
CA PHE A 11 6.92 -2.69 -7.14
C PHE A 11 6.99 -1.69 -5.97
N MET A 12 5.88 -1.05 -5.67
CA MET A 12 5.76 0.00 -4.66
C MET A 12 5.07 -0.52 -3.41
N ILE A 13 5.66 -0.27 -2.24
CA ILE A 13 5.20 -0.80 -0.97
C ILE A 13 4.91 0.35 -0.01
N GLY A 14 3.63 0.58 0.28
CA GLY A 14 3.20 1.42 1.41
C GLY A 14 3.25 0.67 2.74
N GLU A 15 3.10 1.39 3.85
CA GLU A 15 3.10 0.78 5.18
C GLU A 15 1.80 0.01 5.45
N ALA A 16 0.65 0.69 5.33
CA ALA A 16 -0.66 0.15 5.62
C ALA A 16 -1.78 0.94 4.92
N PRO A 17 -2.91 0.29 4.56
CA PRO A 17 -4.07 0.96 4.00
C PRO A 17 -4.64 2.07 4.89
N GLY A 18 -4.91 3.23 4.30
CA GLY A 18 -5.68 4.30 4.92
C GLY A 18 -7.20 4.05 4.93
N LYS A 19 -7.96 5.01 5.48
CA LYS A 19 -9.43 4.93 5.54
C LYS A 19 -10.06 4.72 4.16
N TRP A 20 -9.66 5.55 3.20
CA TRP A 20 -10.21 5.54 1.85
C TRP A 20 -9.84 4.28 1.07
N GLU A 21 -8.67 3.69 1.35
CA GLU A 21 -8.23 2.46 0.69
C GLU A 21 -9.06 1.27 1.14
N ILE A 22 -9.40 1.19 2.44
CA ILE A 22 -10.33 0.18 2.95
C ILE A 22 -11.73 0.38 2.36
N GLU A 23 -12.20 1.63 2.29
CA GLU A 23 -13.55 1.94 1.78
C GLU A 23 -13.71 1.68 0.28
N LYS A 24 -12.67 1.95 -0.52
CA LYS A 24 -12.68 1.79 -1.98
C LYS A 24 -12.09 0.46 -2.46
N GLY A 25 -11.44 -0.31 -1.57
CA GLY A 25 -10.77 -1.57 -1.91
C GLY A 25 -9.57 -1.41 -2.83
N ARG A 26 -8.92 -0.23 -2.85
CA ARG A 26 -7.82 0.09 -3.76
C ARG A 26 -6.69 0.80 -3.01
N PRO A 27 -5.42 0.44 -3.22
CA PRO A 27 -4.29 1.05 -2.52
C PRO A 27 -4.05 2.49 -3.02
N PHE A 28 -3.52 3.35 -2.14
CA PHE A 28 -3.13 4.73 -2.48
C PHE A 28 -4.23 5.56 -3.19
N VAL A 29 -5.48 5.52 -2.70
CA VAL A 29 -6.61 6.35 -3.22
C VAL A 29 -6.96 7.55 -2.33
N GLY A 30 -6.16 7.80 -1.30
CA GLY A 30 -6.27 8.94 -0.39
C GLY A 30 -5.39 10.12 -0.80
N GLN A 31 -5.05 10.99 0.17
CA GLN A 31 -4.19 12.15 -0.09
C GLN A 31 -2.78 11.75 -0.56
N ALA A 32 -2.15 10.75 0.08
CA ALA A 32 -0.86 10.21 -0.36
C ALA A 32 -0.94 9.62 -1.78
N GLY A 33 -2.12 9.13 -2.16
CA GLY A 33 -2.42 8.65 -3.50
C GLY A 33 -2.32 9.71 -4.59
N LYS A 34 -2.80 10.91 -4.30
CA LYS A 34 -2.70 12.05 -5.22
C LYS A 34 -1.25 12.42 -5.48
N ASN A 35 -0.43 12.47 -4.42
CA ASN A 35 0.99 12.74 -4.56
C ASN A 35 1.68 11.64 -5.38
N LEU A 36 1.31 10.37 -5.17
CA LEU A 36 1.81 9.26 -5.99
C LEU A 36 1.43 9.43 -7.46
N ASP A 37 0.17 9.78 -7.74
CA ASP A 37 -0.29 10.03 -9.11
C ASP A 37 0.50 11.15 -9.79
N GLU A 38 0.78 12.25 -9.07
CA GLU A 38 1.63 13.35 -9.56
C GLU A 38 3.07 12.90 -9.85
N PHE A 39 3.66 12.05 -8.99
CA PHE A 39 5.00 11.50 -9.24
C PHE A 39 5.05 10.56 -10.44
N LEU A 40 4.04 9.71 -10.61
CA LEU A 40 3.95 8.84 -11.78
C LEU A 40 3.82 9.67 -13.06
N GLU A 41 2.98 10.71 -13.05
CA GLU A 41 2.82 11.63 -14.18
C GLU A 41 4.14 12.33 -14.55
N LEU A 42 4.89 12.82 -13.57
CA LEU A 42 6.21 13.43 -13.79
C LEU A 42 7.24 12.46 -14.38
N LEU A 43 7.10 11.16 -14.12
CA LEU A 43 7.95 10.11 -14.66
C LEU A 43 7.43 9.53 -15.97
N GLU A 44 6.34 10.08 -16.52
CA GLU A 44 5.63 9.58 -17.70
C GLU A 44 5.19 8.10 -17.54
N LEU A 45 4.83 7.71 -16.31
CA LEU A 45 4.33 6.39 -15.96
C LEU A 45 2.82 6.43 -15.68
N GLU A 46 2.13 5.36 -16.05
CA GLU A 46 0.74 5.14 -15.65
C GLU A 46 0.69 4.17 -14.45
N ARG A 47 -0.39 4.22 -13.66
CA ARG A 47 -0.59 3.28 -12.53
C ARG A 47 -0.55 1.81 -12.92
N LYS A 48 -0.84 1.48 -14.19
CA LYS A 48 -0.78 0.12 -14.72
C LYS A 48 0.65 -0.37 -14.96
N ASP A 49 1.62 0.54 -15.03
CA ASP A 49 3.04 0.23 -15.27
C ASP A 49 3.79 -0.11 -13.97
N VAL A 50 3.12 0.08 -12.83
CA VAL A 50 3.63 -0.23 -11.49
C VAL A 50 2.70 -1.22 -10.78
N TYR A 51 3.25 -1.97 -9.83
CA TYR A 51 2.47 -2.75 -8.87
C TYR A 51 2.53 -2.08 -7.52
N ILE A 52 1.38 -1.67 -6.96
CA ILE A 52 1.29 -0.92 -5.72
C ILE A 52 0.63 -1.79 -4.65
N THR A 53 1.27 -1.93 -3.50
CA THR A 53 0.76 -2.72 -2.39
C THR A 53 1.09 -2.09 -1.04
N ASN A 54 0.71 -2.75 0.06
CA ASN A 54 1.07 -2.34 1.42
C ASN A 54 1.71 -3.51 2.19
N ALA A 55 2.63 -3.22 3.11
CA ALA A 55 3.31 -4.21 3.94
C ALA A 55 2.32 -5.00 4.82
N VAL A 56 1.28 -4.34 5.33
CA VAL A 56 0.12 -5.01 5.93
C VAL A 56 -1.14 -4.78 5.11
N LYS A 57 -2.09 -5.73 5.12
CA LYS A 57 -3.33 -5.63 4.30
C LYS A 57 -4.56 -5.14 5.06
N PHE A 58 -4.38 -4.57 6.25
CA PHE A 58 -5.46 -4.02 7.06
C PHE A 58 -5.09 -2.62 7.54
N ARG A 59 -6.09 -1.81 7.90
CA ARG A 59 -5.89 -0.47 8.45
C ARG A 59 -5.69 -0.52 9.98
N PRO A 60 -4.48 -0.29 10.50
CA PRO A 60 -4.26 -0.26 11.93
C PRO A 60 -4.78 1.07 12.49
N VAL A 61 -5.64 1.01 13.52
CA VAL A 61 -6.23 2.19 14.15
C VAL A 61 -5.95 2.25 15.64
N LYS A 62 -5.86 3.47 16.18
CA LYS A 62 -5.94 3.76 17.61
C LYS A 62 -7.22 4.53 17.92
N LYS A 63 -7.90 4.16 19.00
CA LYS A 63 -9.11 4.82 19.49
C LYS A 63 -8.74 5.84 20.55
N ASN A 64 -9.19 7.08 20.37
CA ASN A 64 -9.05 8.10 21.40
C ASN A 64 -10.01 7.77 22.57
N PRO A 65 -9.52 7.58 23.81
CA PRO A 65 -10.36 7.17 24.92
C PRO A 65 -11.39 8.23 25.33
N ARG A 66 -11.12 9.52 25.07
CA ARG A 66 -11.98 10.64 25.44
C ARG A 66 -13.06 10.93 24.41
N THR A 67 -12.72 10.83 23.11
CA THR A 67 -13.63 11.23 22.01
C THR A 67 -14.20 10.04 21.24
N GLY A 68 -13.68 8.83 21.47
CA GLY A 68 -14.03 7.63 20.72
C GLY A 68 -13.54 7.61 19.26
N ARG A 69 -12.91 8.69 18.77
CA ARG A 69 -12.47 8.83 17.38
C ARG A 69 -11.34 7.84 17.05
N LEU A 70 -11.42 7.23 15.88
CA LEU A 70 -10.39 6.36 15.33
C LEU A 70 -9.41 7.19 14.49
N SER A 71 -8.11 6.92 14.66
CA SER A 71 -7.05 7.51 13.84
C SER A 71 -6.08 6.42 13.40
N ASN A 72 -5.44 6.61 12.24
CA ASN A 72 -4.44 5.66 11.75
C ASN A 72 -3.27 5.58 12.74
N ARG A 73 -2.64 4.42 12.79
CA ARG A 73 -1.36 4.20 13.45
C ARG A 73 -0.48 3.32 12.55
N ALA A 74 0.81 3.32 12.82
CA ALA A 74 1.70 2.36 12.20
C ALA A 74 1.39 0.92 12.65
N PRO A 75 1.58 -0.08 11.78
CA PRO A 75 1.55 -1.48 12.17
C PRO A 75 2.74 -1.79 13.08
N THR A 76 2.55 -2.73 13.98
CA THR A 76 3.61 -3.27 14.83
C THR A 76 4.46 -4.28 14.05
N VAL A 77 5.66 -4.56 14.53
CA VAL A 77 6.53 -5.60 13.95
C VAL A 77 5.80 -6.94 13.82
N LYS A 78 5.02 -7.34 14.84
CA LYS A 78 4.23 -8.59 14.80
C LYS A 78 3.18 -8.58 13.69
N GLU A 79 2.54 -7.43 13.47
CA GLU A 79 1.55 -7.28 12.40
C GLU A 79 2.22 -7.33 11.02
N ILE A 80 3.41 -6.73 10.87
CA ILE A 80 4.20 -6.82 9.63
C ILE A 80 4.60 -8.27 9.35
N GLU A 81 5.19 -8.95 10.34
CA GLU A 81 5.63 -10.35 10.19
C GLU A 81 4.47 -11.30 9.87
N LEU A 82 3.27 -11.04 10.39
CA LEU A 82 2.07 -11.82 10.05
C LEU A 82 1.70 -11.73 8.57
N PHE A 83 1.91 -10.57 7.93
CA PHE A 83 1.58 -10.34 6.53
C PHE A 83 2.75 -10.51 5.57
N ARG A 84 3.97 -10.68 6.09
CA ARG A 84 5.18 -10.86 5.30
C ARG A 84 5.08 -11.99 4.26
N PRO A 85 4.53 -13.19 4.58
CA PRO A 85 4.41 -14.25 3.56
C PRO A 85 3.59 -13.80 2.35
N LEU A 86 2.46 -13.11 2.59
CA LEU A 86 1.62 -12.62 1.50
C LEU A 86 2.32 -11.53 0.66
N LEU A 87 3.13 -10.68 1.28
CA LEU A 87 3.92 -9.70 0.53
C LEU A 87 5.00 -10.36 -0.32
N MET A 88 5.62 -11.43 0.18
CA MET A 88 6.60 -12.21 -0.58
C MET A 88 5.93 -12.94 -1.75
N ASP A 89 4.74 -13.53 -1.54
CA ASP A 89 3.96 -14.13 -2.62
C ASP A 89 3.60 -13.11 -3.72
N GLU A 90 3.23 -11.88 -3.33
CA GLU A 90 2.98 -10.79 -4.28
C GLU A 90 4.27 -10.39 -5.04
N LEU A 91 5.42 -10.37 -4.35
CA LEU A 91 6.71 -10.04 -4.95
C LEU A 91 7.15 -11.10 -5.95
N ASP A 92 7.04 -12.38 -5.59
CA ASP A 92 7.38 -13.52 -6.45
C ASP A 92 6.46 -13.61 -7.67
N LEU A 93 5.18 -13.27 -7.53
CA LEU A 93 4.22 -13.22 -8.63
C LEU A 93 4.55 -12.09 -9.62
N VAL A 94 4.95 -10.93 -9.11
CA VAL A 94 5.21 -9.75 -9.95
C VAL A 94 6.61 -9.81 -10.58
N ASP A 95 7.59 -10.42 -9.91
CA ASP A 95 9.00 -10.50 -10.33
C ASP A 95 9.57 -9.14 -10.80
N PRO A 96 9.51 -8.10 -9.95
CA PRO A 96 9.87 -6.75 -10.35
C PRO A 96 11.39 -6.55 -10.41
N SER A 97 11.83 -5.62 -11.27
CA SER A 97 13.24 -5.21 -11.34
C SER A 97 13.61 -4.15 -10.30
N ILE A 98 12.62 -3.38 -9.81
CA ILE A 98 12.81 -2.26 -8.88
C ILE A 98 11.77 -2.35 -7.77
N ILE A 99 12.20 -2.18 -6.51
CA ILE A 99 11.32 -2.09 -5.34
C ILE A 99 11.46 -0.69 -4.73
N VAL A 100 10.32 -0.06 -4.44
CA VAL A 100 10.21 1.26 -3.79
C VAL A 100 9.44 1.12 -2.48
N THR A 101 9.97 1.66 -1.39
CA THR A 101 9.40 1.56 -0.02
C THR A 101 9.28 2.92 0.65
#